data_AF-A0A1F2UIT0-F1
#
_entry.id   AF-A0A1F2UIT0-F1
#
_cell.length_a   1.000
_cell.length_b   1.000
_cell.length_c   1.000
_cell.angle_alpha   90.00
_cell.angle_beta   90.00
_cell.angle_gamma   90.00
#
_symmetry.space_group_name_H-M   'P 1'
#
loop_
_entity.id
_entity.type
_entity.pdbx_description
1 polymer ?
#
loop_
_entity_poly.entity_id
_entity_poly.type
_entity_poly.pdbx_seq_one_letter_code
_entity_poly.pdbx_strand_id
1 'polypeptide(L)'
;MRSWFNGSIVAAALAAAAVSAVIAVSVTRATGQATRPARVAAGKPNFGGVWQALNEAHWDLQAHDARAGMVTQKGVYSYEYARVPAAPVLALGAAAGVPGSLGVVLGDGQIPYKPEAAAIKQQNSENWIDRDPELKCYLPGIPRAMYMPYPFSIVQGTDKIHMTYAFSNAARVIHLNKVEGPPDDTFMGHSVGRWEGDTLVVEVTNFNGKSWFDRAGNFHSDALRLVERYSAISPDAIRYEVTIEDPKVFARPWTIAMPLYRRLEPNATVLDYPCIEFAEEFMYGHLRKEQLVKRWEGETMIVDITRKIPPGDRLHEWYRR
;
A
#
# COMPACT_ATOMS: atom_id res chain seq x y z
N MET A 1 -85.08 5.38 -10.71
CA MET A 1 -86.16 4.92 -9.81
C MET A 1 -85.49 4.45 -8.52
N ARG A 2 -85.42 5.29 -7.49
CA ARG A 2 -86.39 5.41 -6.38
C ARG A 2 -86.63 4.07 -5.66
N SER A 3 -86.05 3.93 -4.46
CA SER A 3 -86.76 3.59 -3.21
C SER A 3 -85.72 3.33 -2.10
N TRP A 4 -85.54 4.27 -1.16
CA TRP A 4 -86.20 4.29 0.16
C TRP A 4 -85.50 3.36 1.17
N PHE A 5 -84.55 3.85 1.99
CA PHE A 5 -84.71 4.56 3.28
C PHE A 5 -85.62 3.87 4.30
N ASN A 6 -85.01 3.47 5.42
CA ASN A 6 -85.35 3.76 6.83
C ASN A 6 -84.75 2.64 7.70
N GLY A 7 -84.12 2.85 8.85
CA GLY A 7 -83.78 3.97 9.71
C GLY A 7 -82.70 3.43 10.67
N SER A 8 -82.23 4.04 11.75
CA SER A 8 -82.57 5.25 12.47
C SER A 8 -81.36 5.60 13.34
N ILE A 9 -80.91 6.85 13.22
CA ILE A 9 -80.63 7.77 14.33
C ILE A 9 -79.91 7.18 15.57
N VAL A 10 -78.61 7.45 15.67
CA VAL A 10 -78.04 8.10 16.86
C VAL A 10 -77.03 9.15 16.39
N ALA A 11 -77.35 10.41 16.67
CA ALA A 11 -76.48 11.55 16.49
C ALA A 11 -75.57 11.70 17.72
N ALA A 12 -74.27 11.84 17.53
CA ALA A 12 -73.47 12.87 18.21
C ALA A 12 -71.97 12.77 17.86
N ALA A 13 -71.42 13.93 17.50
CA ALA A 13 -70.02 14.35 17.59
C ALA A 13 -69.01 13.82 16.55
N LEU A 14 -68.76 14.72 15.60
CA LEU A 14 -67.56 14.84 14.77
C LEU A 14 -66.26 14.64 15.56
N ALA A 15 -65.53 13.59 15.23
CA ALA A 15 -64.08 13.61 15.18
C ALA A 15 -63.67 12.68 14.04
N ALA A 16 -63.00 13.22 13.02
CA ALA A 16 -62.47 12.46 11.90
C ALA A 16 -61.45 11.44 12.43
N ALA A 17 -61.90 10.21 12.67
CA ALA A 17 -61.04 9.07 12.94
C ALA A 17 -60.42 8.64 11.61
N ALA A 18 -59.33 9.32 11.23
CA ALA A 18 -58.37 8.80 10.28
C ALA A 18 -57.96 7.40 10.75
N VAL A 19 -58.06 6.43 9.85
CA VAL A 19 -57.69 5.03 10.09
C VAL A 19 -56.21 4.98 10.42
N SER A 20 -55.89 5.01 11.71
CA SER A 20 -54.56 4.79 12.25
C SER A 20 -54.24 3.29 12.16
N ALA A 21 -53.80 2.83 11.00
CA ALA A 21 -52.96 1.64 10.92
C ALA A 21 -51.54 2.06 11.32
N VAL A 22 -51.27 2.09 12.62
CA VAL A 22 -49.89 2.22 13.12
C VAL A 22 -49.20 0.90 12.82
N ILE A 23 -48.57 0.81 11.65
CA ILE A 23 -47.49 -0.14 11.45
C ILE A 23 -46.36 0.37 12.33
N ALA A 24 -46.27 -0.17 13.54
CA ALA A 24 -45.06 -0.07 14.33
C ALA A 24 -43.99 -0.87 13.57
N VAL A 25 -43.34 -0.23 12.60
CA VAL A 25 -42.05 -0.69 12.12
C VAL A 25 -41.14 -0.54 13.33
N SER A 26 -40.99 -1.62 14.08
CA SER A 26 -39.82 -1.81 14.91
C SER A 26 -38.64 -1.79 13.96
N VAL A 27 -38.11 -0.60 13.71
CA VAL A 27 -36.74 -0.43 13.26
C VAL A 27 -35.92 -0.93 14.43
N THR A 28 -35.75 -2.24 14.53
CA THR A 28 -34.52 -2.78 15.09
C THR A 28 -33.45 -2.15 14.21
N ARG A 29 -32.90 -1.02 14.65
CA ARG A 29 -31.52 -0.71 14.33
C ARG A 29 -30.80 -1.98 14.75
N ALA A 30 -30.46 -2.82 13.77
CA ALA A 30 -29.30 -3.65 13.92
C ALA A 30 -28.18 -2.63 14.15
N THR A 31 -27.94 -2.31 15.42
CA THR A 31 -26.61 -1.94 15.85
C THR A 31 -25.82 -3.16 15.45
N GLY A 32 -25.23 -3.12 14.24
CA GLY A 32 -24.21 -4.06 13.88
C GLY A 32 -23.22 -3.97 15.02
N GLN A 33 -23.26 -4.95 15.92
CA GLN A 33 -22.21 -5.11 16.90
C GLN A 33 -20.99 -5.28 16.02
N ALA A 34 -20.18 -4.22 15.93
CA ALA A 34 -18.88 -4.30 15.28
C ALA A 34 -18.23 -5.51 15.92
N THR A 35 -18.13 -6.60 15.17
CA THR A 35 -17.74 -7.88 15.70
C THR A 35 -16.35 -7.65 16.27
N ARG A 36 -16.20 -7.80 17.59
CA ARG A 36 -14.91 -7.51 18.19
C ARG A 36 -13.89 -8.47 17.57
N PRO A 37 -12.68 -7.98 17.24
CA PRO A 37 -11.63 -8.86 16.75
C PRO A 37 -11.43 -10.02 17.72
N ALA A 38 -11.15 -11.20 17.17
CA ALA A 38 -10.75 -12.34 17.98
C ALA A 38 -9.58 -11.92 18.90
N ARG A 39 -9.51 -12.48 20.10
CA ARG A 39 -8.42 -12.23 21.05
C ARG A 39 -7.55 -13.47 21.17
N VAL A 40 -6.26 -13.28 21.36
CA VAL A 40 -5.35 -14.38 21.74
C VAL A 40 -5.57 -14.77 23.20
N ALA A 41 -5.04 -15.92 23.63
CA ALA A 41 -5.18 -16.42 25.01
C ALA A 41 -4.75 -15.39 26.09
N ALA A 42 -3.78 -14.53 25.77
CA ALA A 42 -3.32 -13.43 26.63
C ALA A 42 -4.28 -12.21 26.68
N GLY A 43 -5.48 -12.31 26.08
CA GLY A 43 -6.51 -11.26 26.09
C GLY A 43 -6.26 -10.08 25.16
N LYS A 44 -5.17 -10.08 24.38
CA LYS A 44 -4.87 -9.03 23.38
C LYS A 44 -5.61 -9.29 22.06
N PRO A 45 -5.86 -8.26 21.23
CA PRO A 45 -6.36 -8.47 19.87
C PRO A 45 -5.48 -9.45 19.10
N ASN A 46 -6.12 -10.29 18.29
CA ASN A 46 -5.46 -11.26 17.43
C ASN A 46 -5.26 -10.63 16.05
N PHE A 47 -4.02 -10.26 15.74
CA PHE A 47 -3.63 -9.80 14.41
C PHE A 47 -3.16 -10.94 13.50
N GLY A 48 -3.22 -12.20 13.95
CA GLY A 48 -2.81 -13.36 13.16
C GLY A 48 -3.62 -13.51 11.87
N GLY A 49 -2.93 -13.81 10.77
CA GLY A 49 -3.54 -14.02 9.46
C GLY A 49 -2.69 -13.49 8.30
N VAL A 50 -3.25 -13.57 7.09
CA VAL A 50 -2.66 -12.96 5.89
C VAL A 50 -3.34 -11.62 5.62
N TRP A 51 -2.53 -10.59 5.43
CA TRP A 51 -2.94 -9.20 5.31
C TRP A 51 -2.31 -8.56 4.07
N GLN A 52 -2.92 -7.48 3.59
CA GLN A 52 -2.43 -6.71 2.47
C GLN A 52 -2.90 -5.26 2.57
N ALA A 53 -2.06 -4.30 2.18
CA ALA A 53 -2.51 -2.94 1.90
C ALA A 53 -3.16 -2.89 0.51
N LEU A 54 -4.32 -2.27 0.41
CA LEU A 54 -5.05 -2.09 -0.84
C LEU A 54 -5.07 -0.59 -1.19
N ASN A 55 -3.91 -0.05 -1.56
CA ASN A 55 -3.71 1.35 -1.93
C ASN A 55 -2.45 1.54 -2.82
N GLU A 56 -2.19 2.79 -3.17
CA GLU A 56 -1.13 3.22 -4.08
C GLU A 56 0.12 3.74 -3.35
N ALA A 57 0.23 3.54 -2.03
CA ALA A 57 1.33 4.06 -1.20
C ALA A 57 2.73 3.56 -1.64
N HIS A 58 2.79 2.40 -2.31
CA HIS A 58 4.02 1.86 -2.89
C HIS A 58 4.49 2.59 -4.17
N TRP A 59 3.62 3.40 -4.79
CA TRP A 59 3.95 4.29 -5.91
C TRP A 59 4.44 5.64 -5.41
N ASP A 60 3.69 6.26 -4.49
CA ASP A 60 4.03 7.49 -3.78
C ASP A 60 3.17 7.57 -2.51
N LEU A 61 3.78 7.93 -1.39
CA LEU A 61 3.07 8.16 -0.14
C LEU A 61 2.16 9.39 -0.20
N GLN A 62 2.51 10.40 -1.00
CA GLN A 62 1.71 11.62 -1.15
C GLN A 62 0.57 11.43 -2.15
N ALA A 63 -0.41 12.33 -2.13
CA ALA A 63 -1.46 12.34 -3.15
C ALA A 63 -0.88 12.70 -4.52
N HIS A 64 -1.34 12.04 -5.58
CA HIS A 64 -0.92 12.33 -6.94
C HIS A 64 -1.96 11.89 -7.97
N ASP A 65 -1.97 12.54 -9.12
CA ASP A 65 -2.75 12.09 -10.27
C ASP A 65 -2.16 10.83 -10.90
N ALA A 66 -2.96 10.16 -11.72
CA ALA A 66 -2.48 9.08 -12.55
C ALA A 66 -1.43 9.60 -13.55
N ARG A 67 -0.37 8.82 -13.77
CA ARG A 67 0.68 9.13 -14.76
C ARG A 67 0.92 7.95 -15.68
N ALA A 68 1.39 8.25 -16.88
CA ALA A 68 1.57 7.23 -17.92
C ALA A 68 2.71 6.23 -17.62
N GLY A 69 3.55 6.51 -16.62
CA GLY A 69 4.52 5.56 -16.06
C GLY A 69 5.46 6.21 -15.05
N MET A 70 6.34 5.41 -14.43
CA MET A 70 7.38 5.91 -13.53
C MET A 70 8.53 6.60 -14.27
N VAL A 71 8.95 6.03 -15.40
CA VAL A 71 9.98 6.62 -16.25
C VAL A 71 9.30 7.46 -17.32
N THR A 72 9.48 8.77 -17.22
CA THR A 72 8.85 9.74 -18.14
C THR A 72 9.87 10.75 -18.65
N GLN A 73 9.61 11.29 -19.82
CA GLN A 73 10.38 12.36 -20.46
C GLN A 73 9.47 13.52 -20.85
N LYS A 74 10.04 14.69 -21.15
CA LYS A 74 9.27 15.81 -21.70
C LYS A 74 8.67 15.40 -23.04
N GLY A 75 7.37 15.64 -23.21
CA GLY A 75 6.70 15.48 -24.49
C GLY A 75 6.99 16.64 -25.45
N VAL A 76 6.23 16.69 -26.54
CA VAL A 76 6.33 17.76 -27.56
C VAL A 76 5.94 19.13 -26.99
N TYR A 77 5.07 19.17 -25.98
CA TYR A 77 4.69 20.39 -25.30
C TYR A 77 5.59 20.66 -24.09
N SER A 78 5.94 21.93 -23.87
CA SER A 78 6.86 22.37 -22.82
C SER A 78 6.26 22.41 -21.41
N TYR A 79 4.99 22.04 -21.26
CA TYR A 79 4.31 22.02 -19.98
C TYR A 79 4.77 20.83 -19.12
N GLU A 80 4.91 21.05 -17.82
CA GLU A 80 5.34 20.01 -16.87
C GLU A 80 4.37 18.82 -16.80
N TYR A 81 3.08 19.05 -17.01
CA TYR A 81 2.07 17.99 -17.07
C TYR A 81 2.06 17.21 -18.39
N ALA A 82 2.77 17.67 -19.43
CA ALA A 82 2.83 17.03 -20.74
C ALA A 82 3.97 15.99 -20.84
N ARG A 83 4.24 15.28 -19.73
CA ARG A 83 5.24 14.21 -19.71
C ARG A 83 4.67 12.93 -20.32
N VAL A 84 5.50 12.27 -21.11
CA VAL A 84 5.16 11.01 -21.79
C VAL A 84 6.06 9.89 -21.28
N PRO A 85 5.64 8.61 -21.34
CA PRO A 85 6.51 7.50 -21.01
C PRO A 85 7.82 7.55 -21.81
N ALA A 86 8.94 7.33 -21.15
CA ALA A 86 10.22 7.18 -21.83
C ALA A 86 10.48 5.72 -22.20
N ALA A 87 11.42 5.48 -23.10
CA ALA A 87 11.96 4.14 -23.27
C ALA A 87 12.68 3.70 -21.97
N PRO A 88 12.66 2.41 -21.59
CA PRO A 88 12.03 1.30 -22.32
C PRO A 88 10.53 1.09 -22.00
N VAL A 89 9.99 1.73 -20.97
CA VAL A 89 8.62 1.46 -20.48
C VAL A 89 7.52 1.85 -21.47
N LEU A 90 7.83 2.69 -22.46
CA LEU A 90 6.92 3.07 -23.54
C LEU A 90 6.26 1.86 -24.23
N ALA A 91 6.99 0.74 -24.41
CA ALA A 91 6.45 -0.46 -25.06
C ALA A 91 5.32 -1.15 -24.26
N LEU A 92 5.29 -0.96 -22.94
CA LEU A 92 4.30 -1.56 -22.06
C LEU A 92 2.94 -0.84 -22.13
N GLY A 93 2.91 0.37 -22.67
CA GLY A 93 1.68 1.18 -22.77
C GLY A 93 1.02 1.37 -21.39
N ALA A 94 -0.31 1.28 -21.35
CA ALA A 94 -1.07 1.48 -20.11
C ALA A 94 -0.74 0.47 -19.00
N ALA A 95 -0.14 -0.69 -19.32
CA ALA A 95 0.26 -1.68 -18.31
C ALA A 95 1.40 -1.19 -17.40
N ALA A 96 2.19 -0.20 -17.85
CA ALA A 96 3.19 0.48 -17.02
C ALA A 96 2.67 1.78 -16.38
N GLY A 97 1.37 2.08 -16.52
CA GLY A 97 0.75 3.24 -15.92
C GLY A 97 0.79 3.19 -14.39
N VAL A 98 0.86 4.37 -13.78
CA VAL A 98 0.77 4.53 -12.33
C VAL A 98 -0.62 5.10 -12.02
N PRO A 99 -1.44 4.41 -11.21
CA PRO A 99 -2.77 4.89 -10.83
C PRO A 99 -2.69 6.18 -10.02
N GLY A 100 -3.78 6.96 -9.97
CA GLY A 100 -3.87 8.10 -9.06
C GLY A 100 -4.06 7.65 -7.61
N SER A 101 -3.62 8.48 -6.66
CA SER A 101 -3.62 8.17 -5.23
C SER A 101 -4.16 9.34 -4.42
N LEU A 102 -4.93 9.03 -3.37
CA LEU A 102 -5.31 10.01 -2.34
C LEU A 102 -4.16 10.30 -1.35
N GLY A 103 -3.07 9.55 -1.42
CA GLY A 103 -1.97 9.59 -0.46
C GLY A 103 -2.34 8.98 0.88
N VAL A 104 -1.31 8.74 1.70
CA VAL A 104 -1.41 8.19 3.05
C VAL A 104 -0.74 9.06 4.11
N VAL A 105 -0.10 10.17 3.69
CA VAL A 105 0.48 11.17 4.60
C VAL A 105 -0.64 11.93 5.30
N LEU A 106 -0.59 11.97 6.64
CA LEU A 106 -1.54 12.70 7.45
C LEU A 106 -1.28 14.21 7.45
N GLY A 107 -2.23 14.99 7.98
CA GLY A 107 -2.10 16.43 8.10
C GLY A 107 -2.35 17.14 6.77
N ASP A 108 -1.37 17.91 6.31
CA ASP A 108 -1.41 18.63 5.03
C ASP A 108 -1.03 17.74 3.81
N GLY A 109 -0.75 16.46 4.06
CA GLY A 109 -0.35 15.50 3.02
C GLY A 109 1.08 15.73 2.49
N GLN A 110 1.88 16.57 3.16
CA GLN A 110 3.23 16.91 2.75
C GLN A 110 4.28 16.20 3.61
N ILE A 111 5.35 15.73 2.98
CA ILE A 111 6.51 15.20 3.68
C ILE A 111 7.45 16.37 4.00
N PRO A 112 7.77 16.63 5.28
CA PRO A 112 8.52 17.81 5.70
C PRO A 112 10.03 17.63 5.47
N TYR A 113 10.46 17.52 4.22
CA TYR A 113 11.87 17.41 3.86
C TYR A 113 12.67 18.65 4.27
N LYS A 114 13.92 18.44 4.66
CA LYS A 114 14.92 19.53 4.62
C LYS A 114 15.23 19.91 3.16
N PRO A 115 15.64 21.16 2.87
CA PRO A 115 15.90 21.60 1.50
C PRO A 115 16.85 20.69 0.71
N GLU A 116 17.96 20.28 1.32
CA GLU A 116 18.94 19.38 0.71
C GLU A 116 18.38 17.98 0.44
N ALA A 117 17.54 17.47 1.34
CA ALA A 117 16.89 16.18 1.19
C ALA A 117 15.81 16.20 0.10
N ALA A 118 15.06 17.32 -0.03
CA ALA A 118 14.09 17.49 -1.11
C ALA A 118 14.77 17.43 -2.49
N ALA A 119 15.96 18.01 -2.64
CA ALA A 119 16.73 17.92 -3.88
C ALA A 119 17.16 16.47 -4.19
N ILE A 120 17.57 15.70 -3.17
CA ILE A 120 17.90 14.28 -3.33
C ILE A 120 16.66 13.47 -3.74
N LYS A 121 15.50 13.71 -3.11
CA LYS A 121 14.22 13.08 -3.47
C LYS A 121 13.89 13.32 -4.94
N GLN A 122 14.05 14.56 -5.42
CA GLN A 122 13.83 14.89 -6.82
C GLN A 122 14.78 14.10 -7.75
N GLN A 123 16.08 14.10 -7.46
CA GLN A 123 17.05 13.33 -8.25
C GLN A 123 16.75 11.83 -8.24
N ASN A 124 16.30 11.29 -7.11
CA ASN A 124 15.88 9.90 -6.98
C ASN A 124 14.68 9.60 -7.88
N SER A 125 13.66 10.48 -7.88
CA SER A 125 12.50 10.33 -8.77
C SER A 125 12.88 10.43 -10.25
N GLU A 126 13.78 11.33 -10.63
CA GLU A 126 14.21 11.53 -12.01
C GLU A 126 15.06 10.36 -12.54
N ASN A 127 15.79 9.68 -11.65
CA ASN A 127 16.65 8.54 -11.97
C ASN A 127 16.14 7.23 -11.33
N TRP A 128 14.82 7.11 -11.17
CA TRP A 128 14.18 6.00 -10.44
C TRP A 128 14.64 4.63 -10.94
N ILE A 129 14.70 4.44 -12.26
CA ILE A 129 15.04 3.14 -12.86
C ILE A 129 16.44 2.64 -12.50
N ASP A 130 17.36 3.55 -12.20
CA ASP A 130 18.74 3.23 -11.85
C ASP A 130 18.97 3.17 -10.33
N ARG A 131 18.17 3.94 -9.59
CA ARG A 131 18.40 4.23 -8.17
C ARG A 131 17.48 3.51 -7.19
N ASP A 132 16.26 3.12 -7.58
CA ASP A 132 15.33 2.46 -6.63
C ASP A 132 15.87 1.07 -6.26
N PRO A 133 16.17 0.81 -4.97
CA PRO A 133 16.68 -0.48 -4.53
C PRO A 133 15.70 -1.64 -4.78
N GLU A 134 14.39 -1.37 -4.86
CA GLU A 134 13.37 -2.40 -5.14
C GLU A 134 13.60 -3.08 -6.49
N LEU A 135 14.04 -2.32 -7.52
CA LEU A 135 14.27 -2.87 -8.86
C LEU A 135 15.40 -3.91 -8.90
N LYS A 136 16.31 -3.85 -7.92
CA LYS A 136 17.42 -4.79 -7.72
C LYS A 136 17.10 -5.85 -6.66
N CYS A 137 15.84 -5.94 -6.24
CA CYS A 137 15.36 -6.88 -5.22
C CYS A 137 16.04 -6.71 -3.84
N TYR A 138 16.58 -5.51 -3.52
CA TYR A 138 16.97 -5.23 -2.15
C TYR A 138 15.75 -5.20 -1.24
N LEU A 139 15.94 -5.61 0.02
CA LEU A 139 14.83 -5.65 0.98
C LEU A 139 14.23 -4.25 1.15
N PRO A 140 12.88 -4.14 1.14
CA PRO A 140 12.18 -2.86 1.07
C PRO A 140 12.28 -2.04 2.37
N GLY A 141 12.62 -2.69 3.48
CA GLY A 141 12.58 -2.08 4.80
C GLY A 141 11.17 -1.81 5.32
N ILE A 142 11.09 -1.19 6.49
CA ILE A 142 9.83 -0.77 7.12
C ILE A 142 9.78 0.77 7.06
N PRO A 143 8.63 1.37 6.73
CA PRO A 143 7.33 0.74 6.55
C PRO A 143 7.01 0.25 5.13
N ARG A 144 7.91 0.38 4.13
CA ARG A 144 7.60 0.02 2.72
C ARG A 144 7.04 -1.39 2.56
N ALA A 145 7.62 -2.39 3.21
CA ALA A 145 7.13 -3.77 3.15
C ALA A 145 5.64 -3.94 3.52
N MET A 146 5.11 -3.06 4.39
CA MET A 146 3.73 -3.11 4.88
C MET A 146 2.69 -2.67 3.85
N TYR A 147 3.11 -1.97 2.80
CA TYR A 147 2.21 -1.43 1.79
C TYR A 147 2.65 -1.68 0.35
N MET A 148 3.59 -2.61 0.15
CA MET A 148 3.82 -3.19 -1.17
C MET A 148 2.55 -3.90 -1.67
N PRO A 149 2.35 -4.06 -2.99
CA PRO A 149 1.15 -4.68 -3.56
C PRO A 149 1.17 -6.21 -3.42
N TYR A 150 1.74 -6.73 -2.34
CA TYR A 150 1.85 -8.16 -2.05
C TYR A 150 1.30 -8.48 -0.65
N PRO A 151 0.75 -9.69 -0.44
CA PRO A 151 0.35 -10.14 0.88
C PRO A 151 1.53 -10.35 1.82
N PHE A 152 1.27 -10.26 3.11
CA PHE A 152 2.17 -10.65 4.18
C PHE A 152 1.41 -11.39 5.26
N SER A 153 2.09 -12.26 6.01
CA SER A 153 1.50 -13.00 7.12
C SER A 153 1.91 -12.37 8.44
N ILE A 154 1.03 -12.45 9.42
CA ILE A 154 1.31 -12.17 10.82
C ILE A 154 1.08 -13.47 11.59
N VAL A 155 2.10 -13.93 12.30
CA VAL A 155 2.02 -15.02 13.27
C VAL A 155 2.32 -14.44 14.65
N GLN A 156 1.29 -14.37 15.49
CA GLN A 156 1.35 -13.75 16.81
C GLN A 156 1.63 -14.82 17.88
N GLY A 157 2.81 -14.76 18.48
CA GLY A 157 3.18 -15.53 19.67
C GLY A 157 2.96 -14.74 20.97
N THR A 158 3.48 -15.27 22.07
CA THR A 158 3.36 -14.65 23.39
C THR A 158 4.40 -13.54 23.60
N ASP A 159 5.65 -13.81 23.23
CA ASP A 159 6.80 -12.92 23.41
C ASP A 159 7.31 -12.31 22.10
N LYS A 160 6.84 -12.81 20.96
CA LYS A 160 7.23 -12.36 19.62
C LYS A 160 6.06 -12.37 18.65
N ILE A 161 6.11 -11.48 17.67
CA ILE A 161 5.25 -11.51 16.50
C ILE A 161 6.14 -11.64 15.28
N HIS A 162 5.92 -12.69 14.50
CA HIS A 162 6.65 -12.93 13.26
C HIS A 162 5.82 -12.41 12.08
N MET A 163 6.50 -11.74 11.16
CA MET A 163 5.90 -11.32 9.90
C MET A 163 6.74 -11.79 8.73
N THR A 164 6.09 -12.39 7.74
CA THR A 164 6.70 -12.80 6.48
C THR A 164 6.01 -12.09 5.33
N TYR A 165 6.78 -11.59 4.38
CA TYR A 165 6.27 -10.85 3.24
C TYR A 165 6.53 -11.67 1.98
N ALA A 166 5.60 -11.58 1.02
CA ALA A 166 5.79 -12.25 -0.26
C ALA A 166 7.02 -11.71 -1.03
N PHE A 167 7.35 -10.43 -0.91
CA PHE A 167 8.45 -9.81 -1.65
C PHE A 167 9.80 -10.32 -1.17
N SER A 168 10.52 -11.05 -2.03
CA SER A 168 11.79 -11.69 -1.69
C SER A 168 11.67 -12.60 -0.47
N ASN A 169 12.76 -12.79 0.26
CA ASN A 169 12.79 -13.42 1.58
C ASN A 169 12.55 -12.42 2.72
N ALA A 170 11.84 -11.31 2.48
CA ALA A 170 11.63 -10.30 3.48
C ALA A 170 10.83 -10.85 4.67
N ALA A 171 11.37 -10.67 5.87
CA ALA A 171 10.74 -11.05 7.12
C ALA A 171 11.16 -10.09 8.23
N ARG A 172 10.34 -10.01 9.28
CA ARG A 172 10.73 -9.33 10.52
C ARG A 172 10.16 -10.01 11.75
N VAL A 173 10.79 -9.75 12.88
CA VAL A 173 10.33 -10.18 14.20
C VAL A 173 10.12 -8.94 15.05
N ILE A 174 8.92 -8.81 15.62
CA ILE A 174 8.61 -7.81 16.63
C ILE A 174 8.75 -8.47 17.99
N HIS A 175 9.71 -8.01 18.78
CA HIS A 175 9.97 -8.52 20.12
C HIS A 175 9.06 -7.83 21.14
N LEU A 176 8.30 -8.60 21.94
CA LEU A 176 7.45 -8.09 23.02
C LEU A 176 8.12 -8.18 24.39
N ASN A 177 9.32 -8.75 24.44
CA ASN A 177 10.20 -8.83 25.59
C ASN A 177 11.47 -8.00 25.37
N LYS A 178 12.23 -7.77 26.44
CA LYS A 178 13.53 -7.12 26.33
C LYS A 178 14.47 -7.99 25.50
N VAL A 179 15.04 -7.40 24.46
CA VAL A 179 16.04 -8.02 23.58
C VAL A 179 17.13 -6.99 23.28
N GLU A 180 18.35 -7.46 23.04
CA GLU A 180 19.41 -6.62 22.52
C GLU A 180 19.22 -6.40 21.01
N GLY A 181 19.69 -5.25 20.52
CA GLY A 181 19.63 -4.92 19.10
C GLY A 181 20.53 -5.85 18.25
N PRO A 182 20.37 -5.83 16.92
CA PRO A 182 21.24 -6.57 16.03
C PRO A 182 22.69 -6.06 16.14
N PRO A 183 23.70 -6.88 15.81
CA PRO A 183 25.10 -6.46 15.85
C PRO A 183 25.47 -5.42 14.79
N ASP A 184 24.59 -5.22 13.79
CA ASP A 184 24.76 -4.24 12.72
C ASP A 184 23.38 -3.75 12.23
N ASP A 185 23.36 -2.63 11.53
CA ASP A 185 22.14 -2.04 10.98
C ASP A 185 21.61 -2.86 9.79
N THR A 186 20.28 -2.96 9.68
CA THR A 186 19.63 -3.87 8.73
C THR A 186 18.67 -3.12 7.80
N PHE A 187 18.23 -3.76 6.72
CA PHE A 187 17.18 -3.18 5.87
C PHE A 187 15.84 -3.09 6.60
N MET A 188 15.46 -4.13 7.35
CA MET A 188 14.15 -4.25 7.99
C MET A 188 14.06 -3.57 9.36
N GLY A 189 15.18 -3.07 9.88
CA GLY A 189 15.30 -2.49 11.21
C GLY A 189 15.17 -3.52 12.33
N HIS A 190 15.22 -3.03 13.57
CA HIS A 190 15.00 -3.79 14.79
C HIS A 190 13.69 -3.36 15.45
N SER A 191 12.74 -4.28 15.58
CA SER A 191 11.39 -3.98 16.06
C SER A 191 11.17 -4.43 17.51
N VAL A 192 10.83 -3.49 18.39
CA VAL A 192 10.46 -3.74 19.79
C VAL A 192 9.04 -3.22 20.04
N GLY A 193 8.15 -4.14 20.39
CA GLY A 193 6.73 -3.89 20.59
C GLY A 193 6.30 -3.90 22.04
N ARG A 194 5.23 -3.15 22.32
CA ARG A 194 4.49 -3.19 23.59
C ARG A 194 3.01 -2.98 23.33
N TRP A 195 2.18 -3.39 24.27
CA TRP A 195 0.73 -3.15 24.21
C TRP A 195 0.33 -1.91 24.99
N GLU A 196 -0.32 -0.97 24.34
CA GLU A 196 -1.03 0.16 24.96
C GLU A 196 -2.54 -0.10 24.87
N GLY A 197 -3.09 -0.69 25.93
CA GLY A 197 -4.45 -1.24 25.88
C GLY A 197 -4.58 -2.36 24.85
N ASP A 198 -5.38 -2.09 23.81
CA ASP A 198 -5.63 -2.95 22.64
C ASP A 198 -4.81 -2.54 21.40
N THR A 199 -3.95 -1.51 21.50
CA THR A 199 -3.05 -1.12 20.40
C THR A 199 -1.69 -1.75 20.60
N LEU A 200 -1.16 -2.42 19.57
CA LEU A 200 0.26 -2.79 19.54
C LEU A 200 1.06 -1.59 19.05
N VAL A 201 2.00 -1.12 19.86
CA VAL A 201 2.91 -0.02 19.53
C VAL A 201 4.30 -0.59 19.36
N VAL A 202 4.91 -0.34 18.20
CA VAL A 202 6.21 -0.91 17.83
C VAL A 202 7.16 0.22 17.52
N GLU A 203 8.30 0.22 18.20
CA GLU A 203 9.43 1.07 17.88
C GLU A 203 10.35 0.33 16.93
N VAL A 204 10.80 0.99 15.86
CA VAL A 204 11.76 0.42 14.92
C VAL A 204 12.96 1.34 14.75
N THR A 205 14.15 0.79 14.91
CA THR A 205 15.46 1.47 14.80
C THR A 205 16.45 0.63 14.01
N ASN A 206 17.74 1.02 13.96
CA ASN A 206 18.84 0.22 13.39
C ASN A 206 18.67 -0.08 11.90
N PHE A 207 18.34 0.97 11.13
CA PHE A 207 18.23 0.90 9.67
C PHE A 207 19.57 1.21 9.02
N ASN A 208 19.89 0.51 7.94
CA ASN A 208 21.14 0.73 7.20
C ASN A 208 21.08 1.94 6.23
N GLY A 209 19.93 2.61 6.11
CA GLY A 209 19.73 3.78 5.24
C GLY A 209 19.76 3.50 3.73
N LYS A 210 19.62 2.24 3.30
CA LYS A 210 19.75 1.84 1.88
C LYS A 210 18.42 1.58 1.17
N SER A 211 17.29 1.67 1.86
CA SER A 211 15.94 1.51 1.30
C SER A 211 15.25 2.85 1.06
N TRP A 212 14.22 2.83 0.22
CA TRP A 212 13.30 3.94 0.00
C TRP A 212 11.93 3.61 0.60
N PHE A 213 11.10 4.63 0.82
CA PHE A 213 9.71 4.47 1.22
C PHE A 213 8.81 4.05 0.06
N ASP A 214 9.06 4.54 -1.15
CA ASP A 214 8.23 4.25 -2.33
C ASP A 214 9.00 4.49 -3.63
N ARG A 215 8.32 4.27 -4.77
CA ARG A 215 8.89 4.47 -6.11
C ARG A 215 9.02 5.96 -6.50
N ALA A 216 8.43 6.89 -5.74
CA ALA A 216 8.52 8.33 -6.04
C ALA A 216 9.81 8.98 -5.54
N GLY A 217 10.77 8.18 -5.06
CA GLY A 217 12.08 8.64 -4.60
C GLY A 217 12.11 9.08 -3.14
N ASN A 218 11.00 8.90 -2.41
CA ASN A 218 10.94 9.22 -0.99
C ASN A 218 11.90 8.27 -0.23
N PHE A 219 12.87 8.84 0.48
CA PHE A 219 13.95 8.07 1.12
C PHE A 219 14.13 8.44 2.60
N HIS A 220 14.95 7.66 3.28
CA HIS A 220 15.41 7.90 4.65
C HIS A 220 16.91 7.62 4.77
N SER A 221 17.50 8.02 5.89
CA SER A 221 18.87 7.72 6.28
C SER A 221 18.93 6.54 7.25
N ASP A 222 20.13 6.27 7.75
CA ASP A 222 20.44 5.37 8.87
C ASP A 222 19.90 5.88 10.22
N ALA A 223 19.60 7.18 10.34
CA ALA A 223 19.03 7.79 11.55
C ALA A 223 17.50 7.63 11.66
N LEU A 224 16.88 6.83 10.79
CA LEU A 224 15.44 6.59 10.80
C LEU A 224 15.01 5.93 12.11
N ARG A 225 13.96 6.48 12.70
CA ARG A 225 13.23 5.92 13.84
C ARG A 225 11.75 5.94 13.51
N LEU A 226 11.09 4.81 13.76
CA LEU A 226 9.67 4.65 13.52
C LEU A 226 8.95 4.33 14.82
N VAL A 227 7.73 4.86 14.97
CA VAL A 227 6.76 4.40 15.94
C VAL A 227 5.51 3.96 15.18
N GLU A 228 5.37 2.66 15.01
CA GLU A 228 4.22 2.03 14.39
C GLU A 228 3.11 1.78 15.43
N ARG A 229 1.85 1.89 15.02
CA ARG A 229 0.68 1.56 15.83
C ARG A 229 -0.25 0.67 15.02
N TYR A 230 -0.64 -0.45 15.60
CA TYR A 230 -1.60 -1.40 15.04
C TYR A 230 -2.83 -1.43 15.94
N SER A 231 -3.93 -0.90 15.41
CA SER A 231 -5.22 -0.85 16.11
C SER A 231 -6.25 -1.62 15.31
N ALA A 232 -6.95 -2.57 15.92
CA ALA A 232 -7.99 -3.30 15.22
C ALA A 232 -9.18 -2.38 14.89
N ILE A 233 -9.60 -2.33 13.62
CA ILE A 233 -10.83 -1.64 13.18
C ILE A 233 -12.00 -2.61 13.23
N SER A 234 -11.78 -3.82 12.71
CA SER A 234 -12.73 -4.94 12.67
C SER A 234 -11.92 -6.26 12.71
N PRO A 235 -12.56 -7.44 12.66
CA PRO A 235 -11.84 -8.72 12.57
C PRO A 235 -10.94 -8.83 11.31
N ASP A 236 -11.27 -8.07 10.27
CA ASP A 236 -10.67 -8.17 8.93
C ASP A 236 -10.00 -6.87 8.47
N ALA A 237 -9.86 -5.90 9.37
CA ALA A 237 -9.18 -4.64 9.08
C ALA A 237 -8.37 -4.14 10.29
N ILE A 238 -7.11 -3.76 10.05
CA ILE A 238 -6.22 -3.12 11.03
C ILE A 238 -5.94 -1.69 10.57
N ARG A 239 -6.07 -0.72 11.48
CA ARG A 239 -5.52 0.62 11.32
C ARG A 239 -4.03 0.54 11.59
N TYR A 240 -3.24 0.80 10.56
CA TYR A 240 -1.79 0.92 10.64
C TYR A 240 -1.40 2.38 10.54
N GLU A 241 -0.70 2.88 11.55
CA GLU A 241 -0.19 4.25 11.62
C GLU A 241 1.30 4.21 11.92
N VAL A 242 2.08 5.08 11.30
CA VAL A 242 3.52 5.15 11.53
C VAL A 242 3.94 6.59 11.67
N THR A 243 4.45 6.95 12.84
CA THR A 243 5.20 8.20 13.02
C THR A 243 6.64 7.96 12.60
N ILE A 244 7.11 8.81 11.69
CA ILE A 244 8.40 8.73 11.02
C ILE A 244 9.24 9.91 11.52
N GLU A 245 10.40 9.58 12.08
CA GLU A 245 11.40 10.56 12.52
C GLU A 245 12.74 10.22 11.89
N ASP A 246 13.32 11.18 11.19
CA ASP A 246 14.69 11.09 10.69
C ASP A 246 15.28 12.51 10.70
N PRO A 247 16.09 12.86 11.70
CA PRO A 247 16.62 14.20 11.83
C PRO A 247 17.69 14.55 10.78
N LYS A 248 18.16 13.59 9.96
CA LYS A 248 19.06 13.88 8.83
C LYS A 248 18.25 14.28 7.58
N VAL A 249 17.04 13.76 7.41
CA VAL A 249 16.24 13.91 6.18
C VAL A 249 15.07 14.89 6.34
N PHE A 250 14.39 14.87 7.50
CA PHE A 250 13.16 15.63 7.73
C PHE A 250 13.36 16.79 8.71
N ALA A 251 12.58 17.85 8.53
CA ALA A 251 12.56 19.02 9.41
C ALA A 251 11.78 18.78 10.72
N ARG A 252 10.84 17.83 10.71
CA ARG A 252 10.02 17.43 11.86
C ARG A 252 9.48 16.01 11.67
N PRO A 253 9.08 15.31 12.76
CA PRO A 253 8.34 14.08 12.63
C PRO A 253 7.04 14.26 11.83
N TRP A 254 6.64 13.22 11.10
CA TRP A 254 5.42 13.18 10.31
C TRP A 254 4.81 11.77 10.35
N THR A 255 3.58 11.62 9.89
CA THR A 255 2.83 10.38 10.08
C THR A 255 2.17 9.93 8.78
N ILE A 256 2.21 8.62 8.53
CA ILE A 256 1.35 7.96 7.53
C ILE A 256 0.31 7.10 8.23
N ALA A 257 -0.84 6.91 7.59
CA ALA A 257 -1.87 6.01 8.06
C ALA A 257 -2.62 5.32 6.91
N MET A 258 -2.89 4.03 7.07
CA MET A 258 -3.68 3.26 6.13
C MET A 258 -4.33 2.05 6.80
N PRO A 259 -5.44 1.54 6.24
CA PRO A 259 -5.97 0.23 6.62
C PRO A 259 -5.14 -0.89 5.99
N LEU A 260 -4.95 -1.97 6.74
CA LEU A 260 -4.48 -3.26 6.25
C LEU A 260 -5.68 -4.21 6.25
N TYR A 261 -5.90 -4.91 5.15
CA TYR A 261 -7.07 -5.76 4.93
C TYR A 261 -6.68 -7.23 4.98
N ARG A 262 -7.50 -8.03 5.66
CA ARG A 262 -7.32 -9.48 5.69
C ARG A 262 -7.62 -10.08 4.33
N ARG A 263 -6.80 -11.04 3.88
CA ARG A 263 -7.10 -11.91 2.75
C ARG A 263 -8.13 -12.96 3.17
N LEU A 264 -9.26 -13.01 2.47
CA LEU A 264 -10.44 -13.80 2.83
C LEU A 264 -10.56 -15.10 2.03
N GLU A 265 -9.65 -15.34 1.09
CA GLU A 265 -9.62 -16.56 0.31
C GLU A 265 -9.49 -17.79 1.22
N PRO A 266 -10.17 -18.91 0.91
CA PRO A 266 -9.97 -20.16 1.62
C PRO A 266 -8.49 -20.56 1.59
N ASN A 267 -7.91 -20.89 2.74
CA ASN A 267 -6.49 -21.25 2.89
C ASN A 267 -5.52 -20.16 2.40
N ALA A 268 -5.90 -18.88 2.50
CA ALA A 268 -5.02 -17.76 2.16
C ALA A 268 -3.63 -17.96 2.78
N THR A 269 -2.62 -18.02 1.91
CA THR A 269 -1.22 -18.24 2.27
C THR A 269 -0.38 -17.22 1.50
N VAL A 270 0.72 -16.79 2.10
CA VAL A 270 1.70 -15.93 1.41
C VAL A 270 2.48 -16.80 0.44
N LEU A 271 2.44 -16.44 -0.84
CA LEU A 271 3.24 -17.09 -1.88
C LEU A 271 4.49 -16.25 -2.13
N ASP A 272 5.60 -16.93 -2.36
CA ASP A 272 6.89 -16.27 -2.62
C ASP A 272 6.84 -15.49 -3.93
N TYR A 273 7.39 -14.27 -3.88
CA TYR A 273 7.73 -13.46 -5.05
C TYR A 273 9.27 -13.46 -5.18
N PRO A 274 9.85 -14.41 -5.95
CA PRO A 274 11.29 -14.61 -6.05
C PRO A 274 11.94 -13.51 -6.91
N CYS A 275 12.06 -12.31 -6.33
CA CYS A 275 12.47 -11.14 -7.09
C CYS A 275 13.94 -11.14 -7.51
N ILE A 276 14.80 -11.95 -6.89
CA ILE A 276 16.22 -12.02 -7.26
C ILE A 276 16.32 -12.61 -8.66
N GLU A 277 15.63 -13.72 -8.88
CA GLU A 277 15.51 -14.43 -10.14
C GLU A 277 14.86 -13.56 -11.22
N PHE A 278 13.92 -12.69 -10.84
CA PHE A 278 13.27 -11.76 -11.77
C PHE A 278 14.15 -10.56 -12.15
N ALA A 279 15.09 -10.17 -11.27
CA ALA A 279 15.97 -9.02 -11.47
C ALA A 279 17.37 -9.40 -12.01
N GLU A 280 17.69 -10.70 -12.13
CA GLU A 280 19.02 -11.17 -12.52
C GLU A 280 19.47 -10.62 -13.88
N GLU A 281 18.61 -10.70 -14.91
CA GLU A 281 18.93 -10.14 -16.23
C GLU A 281 19.06 -8.62 -16.21
N PHE A 282 18.31 -7.93 -15.35
CA PHE A 282 18.40 -6.49 -15.17
C PHE A 282 19.75 -6.08 -14.55
N MET A 283 20.25 -6.82 -13.57
CA MET A 283 21.50 -6.49 -12.87
C MET A 283 22.74 -7.02 -13.60
N TYR A 284 22.68 -8.24 -14.11
CA TYR A 284 23.85 -9.03 -14.53
C TYR A 284 23.77 -9.51 -15.98
N GLY A 285 22.75 -9.12 -16.75
CA GLY A 285 22.60 -9.56 -18.15
C GLY A 285 23.82 -9.25 -19.02
N HIS A 286 24.58 -8.20 -18.71
CA HIS A 286 25.83 -7.85 -19.39
C HIS A 286 26.98 -8.84 -19.13
N LEU A 287 26.93 -9.65 -18.06
CA LEU A 287 27.93 -10.68 -17.74
C LEU A 287 27.58 -12.05 -18.36
N ARG A 288 26.39 -12.18 -18.95
CA ARG A 288 25.93 -13.43 -19.56
C ARG A 288 26.78 -13.78 -20.79
N LYS A 289 27.24 -15.03 -20.90
CA LYS A 289 28.01 -15.52 -22.05
C LYS A 289 27.27 -15.30 -23.38
N GLU A 290 25.97 -15.54 -23.37
CA GLU A 290 25.06 -15.27 -24.49
C GLU A 290 24.06 -14.21 -24.06
N GLN A 291 24.43 -12.94 -24.23
CA GLN A 291 23.59 -11.80 -23.81
C GLN A 291 22.26 -11.75 -24.58
N LEU A 292 21.16 -11.57 -23.84
CA LEU A 292 19.83 -11.38 -24.42
C LEU A 292 19.66 -9.98 -25.03
N VAL A 293 20.18 -8.96 -24.34
CA VAL A 293 20.33 -7.61 -24.87
C VAL A 293 21.72 -7.51 -25.49
N LYS A 294 21.78 -7.20 -26.78
CA LYS A 294 23.04 -7.24 -27.55
C LYS A 294 23.84 -5.94 -27.50
N ARG A 295 23.24 -4.86 -27.02
CA ARG A 295 23.86 -3.53 -27.02
C ARG A 295 23.96 -2.99 -25.60
N TRP A 296 25.19 -2.73 -25.20
CA TRP A 296 25.56 -2.18 -23.89
C TRP A 296 26.62 -1.10 -24.07
N GLU A 297 26.59 -0.08 -23.21
CA GLU A 297 27.67 0.91 -23.05
C GLU A 297 28.08 0.96 -21.58
N GLY A 298 29.16 0.25 -21.23
CA GLY A 298 29.51 -0.04 -19.84
C GLY A 298 28.45 -0.93 -19.19
N GLU A 299 27.88 -0.50 -18.06
CA GLU A 299 26.73 -1.14 -17.40
C GLU A 299 25.37 -0.66 -17.96
N THR A 300 25.36 0.27 -18.91
CA THR A 300 24.13 0.85 -19.45
C THR A 300 23.51 -0.08 -20.49
N MET A 301 22.28 -0.52 -20.24
CA MET A 301 21.50 -1.35 -21.15
C MET A 301 20.87 -0.50 -22.27
N ILE A 302 21.10 -0.86 -23.54
CA ILE A 302 20.45 -0.21 -24.68
C ILE A 302 19.46 -1.20 -25.30
N VAL A 303 18.16 -0.87 -25.19
CA VAL A 303 17.07 -1.74 -25.65
C VAL A 303 16.42 -1.18 -26.92
N ASP A 304 16.63 -1.88 -28.04
CA ASP A 304 15.92 -1.60 -29.29
C ASP A 304 14.57 -2.34 -29.30
N ILE A 305 13.47 -1.60 -29.29
CA ILE A 305 12.12 -2.16 -29.23
C ILE A 305 11.56 -2.31 -30.65
N THR A 306 11.40 -3.54 -31.13
CA THR A 306 10.71 -3.84 -32.39
C THR A 306 9.38 -4.54 -32.11
N ARG A 307 8.25 -3.93 -32.47
CA ARG A 307 6.92 -4.57 -32.37
C ARG A 307 6.68 -5.44 -33.61
N LYS A 308 6.45 -6.74 -33.40
CA LYS A 308 6.06 -7.69 -34.48
C LYS A 308 4.55 -7.89 -34.44
N ILE A 309 3.86 -7.50 -35.50
CA ILE A 309 2.43 -7.78 -35.69
C ILE A 309 2.35 -8.99 -36.63
N PRO A 310 1.75 -10.13 -36.20
CA PRO A 310 1.57 -11.26 -37.08
C PRO A 310 0.74 -10.87 -38.33
N PRO A 311 1.10 -11.31 -39.54
CA PRO A 311 0.29 -11.09 -40.73
C PRO A 311 -1.13 -11.64 -40.54
N GLY A 312 -2.16 -10.82 -40.83
CA GLY A 312 -3.57 -11.22 -40.71
C GLY A 312 -4.14 -11.24 -39.30
N ASP A 313 -3.47 -10.61 -38.32
CA ASP A 313 -3.99 -10.46 -36.96
C ASP A 313 -5.24 -9.54 -36.93
N ARG A 314 -6.40 -10.18 -36.99
CA ARG A 314 -7.71 -9.51 -36.95
C ARG A 314 -7.95 -8.71 -35.67
N LEU A 315 -7.35 -9.13 -34.54
CA LEU A 315 -7.51 -8.42 -33.28
C LEU A 315 -6.71 -7.12 -33.32
N HIS A 316 -5.48 -7.16 -33.84
CA HIS A 316 -4.68 -5.96 -34.06
C HIS A 316 -5.36 -4.99 -35.04
N GLU A 317 -5.90 -5.50 -36.15
CA GLU A 317 -6.65 -4.70 -37.12
C GLU A 317 -7.91 -4.06 -36.51
N TRP A 318 -8.59 -4.77 -35.60
CA TRP A 318 -9.76 -4.26 -34.89
C TRP A 318 -9.40 -3.10 -33.96
N TYR A 319 -8.33 -3.22 -33.16
CA TYR A 319 -7.86 -2.13 -32.28
C TYR A 319 -7.34 -0.89 -33.03
N ARG A 320 -7.06 -1.00 -34.33
CA ARG A 320 -6.58 0.11 -35.18
C ARG A 320 -7.70 0.92 -35.84
N ARG A 321 -8.93 0.39 -35.86
CA ARG A 321 -10.11 1.08 -36.41
C ARG A 321 -10.72 1.99 -35.35
#